data_AF-A0A1V6AGT7-F1
#
_entry.id   AF-A0A1V6AGT7-F1
#
_cell.length_a   1.000
_cell.length_b   1.000
_cell.length_c   1.000
_cell.angle_alpha   90.00
_cell.angle_beta   90.00
_cell.angle_gamma   90.00
#
_symmetry.space_group_name_H-M   'P 1'
#
loop_
_entity.id
_entity.type
_entity.pdbx_description
1 polymer ?
#
loop_
_entity_poly.entity_id
_entity_poly.type
_entity_poly.pdbx_seq_one_letter_code
_entity_poly.pdbx_strand_id
1 'polypeptide(L)' 'MMNAVNLTDVKAVKSYYLHKLDGNMQGKYSIYIGKKSGIRLIIIPLNREYEQWEEKNFDIICLNTQIVEIQEVSKHYE' A
#
# COMPACT_ATOMS: atom_id res chain seq x y z
N MET A 1 7.41 9.86 18.24
CA MET A 1 6.96 8.80 17.32
C MET A 1 7.77 9.00 16.04
N MET A 2 8.50 8.00 15.56
CA MET A 2 9.24 8.13 14.30
C MET A 2 8.27 7.93 13.13
N ASN A 3 8.42 8.74 12.08
CA ASN A 3 7.66 8.55 10.84
C ASN A 3 8.16 7.32 10.09
N ALA A 4 7.30 6.68 9.31
CA ALA A 4 7.70 5.59 8.42
C ALA A 4 8.72 6.08 7.38
N VAL A 5 9.77 5.29 7.13
CA VAL A 5 10.80 5.56 6.12
C VAL A 5 10.40 4.99 4.76
N ASN A 6 9.76 3.83 4.75
CA ASN A 6 9.25 3.15 3.57
C ASN A 6 8.01 2.29 3.88
N LEU A 7 7.46 1.64 2.85
CA LEU A 7 6.30 0.77 3.00
C LEU A 7 6.55 -0.47 3.87
N THR A 8 7.79 -0.88 4.12
CA THR A 8 8.08 -1.98 5.07
C THR A 8 7.69 -1.60 6.50
N ASP A 9 7.88 -0.35 6.91
CA ASP A 9 7.44 0.11 8.24
C ASP A 9 5.91 0.07 8.34
N VAL A 10 5.21 0.46 7.28
CA VAL A 10 3.74 0.37 7.19
C VAL A 10 3.28 -1.09 7.22
N LYS A 11 3.97 -1.98 6.48
CA LYS A 11 3.72 -3.42 6.47
C LYS A 11 3.89 -4.06 7.86
N ALA A 12 4.87 -3.59 8.63
CA ALA A 12 5.15 -4.10 9.96
C ALA A 12 4.01 -3.83 10.95
N VAL A 13 3.21 -2.77 10.72
CA VAL A 13 2.02 -2.46 11.50
C VAL A 13 0.85 -3.34 11.03
N LYS A 14 0.72 -4.53 11.65
CA LYS A 14 -0.28 -5.55 11.27
C LYS A 14 -1.72 -5.04 11.19
N SER A 15 -2.09 -4.04 11.99
CA SER A 15 -3.44 -3.45 11.96
C SER A 15 -3.75 -2.69 10.68
N TYR A 16 -2.74 -2.37 9.85
CA TYR A 16 -2.94 -1.78 8.54
C TYR A 16 -3.21 -2.79 7.44
N TYR A 17 -3.05 -4.09 7.70
CA TYR A 17 -3.35 -5.16 6.75
C TYR A 17 -2.84 -4.87 5.33
N LEU A 18 -1.62 -4.36 5.19
CA LEU A 18 -1.06 -4.04 3.88
C LEU A 18 -0.84 -5.33 3.07
N HIS A 19 -1.48 -5.44 1.92
CA HIS A 19 -1.36 -6.59 1.01
C HIS A 19 -1.52 -6.18 -0.45
N LYS A 20 -1.01 -7.04 -1.34
CA LYS A 20 -1.23 -6.95 -2.78
C LYS A 20 -2.68 -7.23 -3.14
N LEU A 21 -3.14 -6.58 -4.19
CA LEU A 21 -4.40 -6.92 -4.85
C LEU A 21 -4.12 -7.78 -6.09
N ASP A 22 -5.07 -8.67 -6.38
CA ASP A 22 -4.96 -9.66 -7.46
C ASP A 22 -5.97 -9.39 -8.58
N GLY A 23 -5.90 -10.17 -9.67
CA GLY A 23 -6.80 -10.05 -10.82
C GLY A 23 -6.66 -8.72 -11.55
N ASN A 24 -7.78 -8.05 -11.81
CA ASN A 24 -7.81 -6.76 -12.53
C ASN A 24 -7.16 -5.60 -11.76
N MET A 25 -6.79 -5.81 -10.50
CA MET A 25 -6.12 -4.82 -9.66
C MET A 25 -4.64 -5.16 -9.44
N GLN A 26 -4.07 -6.06 -10.24
CA GLN A 26 -2.64 -6.39 -10.17
C GLN A 26 -1.77 -5.12 -10.26
N GLY A 27 -0.77 -5.03 -9.38
CA GLY A 27 0.09 -3.85 -9.23
C GLY A 27 -0.43 -2.82 -8.22
N LYS A 28 -1.67 -2.96 -7.74
CA LYS A 28 -2.24 -2.14 -6.66
C LYS A 28 -2.15 -2.87 -5.31
N TYR A 29 -2.23 -2.08 -4.24
CA TYR A 29 -2.12 -2.55 -2.87
C TYR A 29 -3.22 -1.93 -2.03
N SER A 30 -3.64 -2.63 -0.97
CA SER A 30 -4.64 -2.13 -0.05
C SER A 30 -4.04 -1.87 1.33
N ILE A 31 -4.36 -0.71 1.91
CA ILE A 31 -4.06 -0.36 3.31
C ILE A 31 -5.37 -0.14 4.06
N TYR A 32 -5.57 -0.87 5.14
CA TYR A 32 -6.68 -0.67 6.05
C TYR A 32 -6.37 0.46 7.04
N ILE A 33 -7.19 1.52 7.04
CA ILE A 33 -6.92 2.71 7.86
C ILE A 33 -7.91 2.93 9.00
N GLY A 34 -8.87 2.02 9.24
CA GLY A 34 -9.73 2.20 10.42
C GLY A 34 -10.69 1.06 10.75
N LYS A 35 -10.46 0.44 11.92
CA LYS A 35 -11.40 -0.47 12.61
C LYS A 35 -12.80 0.12 12.81
N LYS A 36 -12.93 1.45 12.90
CA LYS A 36 -14.22 2.15 13.12
C LYS A 36 -14.90 2.63 11.84
N SER A 37 -14.14 3.02 10.83
CA SER A 37 -14.69 3.56 9.57
C SER A 37 -14.85 2.49 8.49
N GLY A 38 -14.16 1.35 8.65
CA GLY A 38 -14.09 0.30 7.64
C GLY A 38 -13.29 0.71 6.41
N ILE A 39 -12.57 1.84 6.39
CA ILE A 39 -11.99 2.37 5.16
C ILE A 39 -10.70 1.64 4.77
N ARG A 40 -10.57 1.37 3.47
CA ARG A 40 -9.36 0.92 2.80
C ARG A 40 -8.89 1.99 1.80
N LEU A 41 -7.59 2.22 1.78
CA LEU A 41 -6.91 2.93 0.71
C LEU A 41 -6.46 1.91 -0.32
N ILE A 42 -6.72 2.17 -1.60
CA ILE A 42 -6.07 1.48 -2.70
C ILE A 42 -4.96 2.38 -3.20
N ILE A 43 -3.74 1.85 -3.23
CA ILE A 43 -2.54 2.61 -3.57
C ILE A 43 -1.72 1.93 -4.67
N ILE A 44 -0.87 2.71 -5.32
CA ILE A 44 0.19 2.25 -6.21
C ILE A 44 1.54 2.70 -5.62
N PRO A 45 2.44 1.76 -5.27
CA PRO A 45 3.82 2.05 -4.92
C PRO A 45 4.58 2.64 -6.10
N LEU A 46 5.27 3.76 -5.88
CA LEU A 46 6.07 4.41 -6.91
C LEU A 46 7.56 4.40 -6.55
N ASN A 47 8.40 4.39 -7.58
CA ASN A 47 9.83 4.62 -7.46
C ASN A 47 10.12 6.14 -7.28
N ARG A 48 11.41 6.52 -7.26
CA ARG A 48 11.82 7.93 -7.07
C ARG A 48 11.49 8.84 -8.26
N GLU A 49 11.29 8.26 -9.43
CA GLU A 49 10.90 8.96 -10.66
C GLU A 49 9.36 9.04 -10.80
N TYR A 50 8.60 8.67 -9.76
CA TYR A 50 7.14 8.61 -9.73
C TYR A 50 6.53 7.58 -10.72
N GLU A 51 7.29 6.56 -11.08
CA GLU A 51 6.84 5.47 -11.95
C GLU A 51 6.54 4.20 -11.15
N GLN A 52 5.74 3.30 -11.72
CA GLN A 52 5.46 2.00 -11.12
C GLN A 52 6.69 1.10 -11.13
N TRP A 53 6.81 0.23 -10.13
CA TRP A 53 7.87 -0.77 -10.08
C TRP A 53 7.66 -1.85 -11.15
N GLU A 54 8.71 -2.15 -11.92
CA GLU A 54 8.76 -3.37 -12.77
C GLU A 54 8.91 -4.64 -11.92
N GLU A 55 9.57 -4.52 -10.77
CA GLU A 55 9.70 -5.58 -9.77
C GLU A 55 8.31 -6.04 -9.31
N LYS A 56 8.16 -7.35 -9.11
CA LYS A 56 6.91 -7.99 -8.69
C LYS A 56 6.98 -8.56 -7.29
N ASN A 57 8.16 -8.69 -6.67
CA ASN A 57 8.32 -9.17 -5.31
C ASN A 57 7.80 -8.13 -4.30
N PHE A 58 6.88 -8.55 -3.43
CA PHE A 58 6.22 -7.64 -2.49
C PHE A 58 7.21 -6.98 -1.54
N ASP A 59 8.13 -7.77 -1.00
CA ASP A 59 9.03 -7.35 0.06
C ASP A 59 10.07 -6.37 -0.49
N ILE A 60 10.55 -6.62 -1.71
CA ILE A 60 11.46 -5.71 -2.42
C ILE A 60 10.75 -4.38 -2.71
N ILE A 61 9.51 -4.42 -3.21
CA ILE A 61 8.72 -3.20 -3.46
C ILE A 61 8.54 -2.41 -2.16
N CYS A 62 8.10 -3.06 -1.07
CA CYS A 62 7.91 -2.40 0.21
C CYS A 62 9.18 -1.75 0.76
N LEU A 63 10.31 -2.45 0.66
CA LEU A 63 11.60 -1.98 1.15
C LEU A 63 12.06 -0.70 0.43
N ASN A 64 11.77 -0.59 -0.86
CA ASN A 64 12.25 0.51 -1.70
C ASN A 64 11.22 1.63 -1.92
N THR A 65 9.96 1.44 -1.52
CA THR A 65 8.90 2.44 -1.75
C THR A 65 8.80 3.45 -0.63
N GLN A 66 8.98 4.73 -0.96
CA GLN A 66 8.74 5.87 -0.06
C GLN A 66 7.54 6.72 -0.52
N ILE A 67 7.14 6.59 -1.79
CA ILE A 67 6.10 7.37 -2.43
C ILE A 67 4.97 6.43 -2.84
N VAL A 68 3.74 6.80 -2.53
CA VAL A 68 2.56 6.06 -2.97
C VAL A 68 1.57 7.02 -3.61
N GLU A 69 0.94 6.58 -4.68
CA GLU A 69 -0.22 7.26 -5.26
C GLU A 69 -1.49 6.65 -4.69
N ILE A 70 -2.40 7.49 -4.19
CA ILE A 70 -3.73 7.04 -3.73
C ILE A 70 -4.65 7.00 -4.95
N GLN A 71 -5.13 5.80 -5.29
CA GLN A 71 -6.06 5.59 -6.39
C GLN A 71 -7.50 5.73 -5.93
N GLU A 72 -7.82 5.20 -4.74
CA GLU A 72 -9.17 5.14 -4.24
C GLU A 72 -9.19 5.13 -2.71
N VAL A 73 -10.25 5.70 -2.16
CA VAL A 73 -10.59 5.65 -0.73
C VAL A 73 -12.00 5.09 -0.64
N SER A 74 -12.15 3.84 -0.21
CA SER A 74 -13.46 3.17 -0.15
C SER A 74 -13.70 2.45 1.16
N LYS A 75 -14.98 2.21 1.47
CA LYS A 75 -15.36 1.37 2.62
C LYS A 75 -15.11 -0.10 2.27
N HIS A 76 -14.68 -0.87 3.27
CA HIS A 76 -14.51 -2.30 3.18
C HIS A 76 -15.88 -2.97 3.25
N TYR A 77 -16.31 -3.52 2.11
CA TYR A 77 -17.67 -4.01 1.82
C TYR A 77 -18.69 -2.87 1.69
N GLU A 78 -19.02 -2.54 0.44
CA GLU A 78 -20.43 -2.32 0.07
C GLU A 78 -21.05 -3.68 -0.29
#